data_AF-A0A966XW12-F1
#
_entry.id   AF-A0A966XW12-F1
#
_cell.length_a   1.000
_cell.length_b   1.000
_cell.length_c   1.000
_cell.angle_alpha   90.00
_cell.angle_beta   90.00
_cell.angle_gamma   90.00
#
_symmetry.space_group_name_H-M   'P 1'
#
loop_
_entity.id
_entity.type
_entity.pdbx_description
1 polymer ?
#
loop_
_entity_poly.entity_id
_entity_poly.type
_entity_poly.pdbx_seq_one_letter_code
_entity_poly.pdbx_strand_id
1 'polypeptide(L)'
;MHPREFLGCHYLVPALVDAGVAVWAQGARSVGNDLRLEHEQAITDVAAGLVHLKDLGFDKIVLIGNSGGSGLFTYYLQQSQLAPAARLTISPTGRPTGLADVVMPRAQGMVYLAPHPGQGRLLLGCIDPSVTDEHDALSVDESIDPFNPANGFNPDPGQSRYAPSFIARYRQAQLARVQRLDALARELLALRQQARNDIKAGDTSRAARLRAAHTPIITVWRTDGDLRCLDLSLDPSDRPAGSIWGTDMLAANYGAVGFGRLCSP
;
A
#
# COMPACT_ATOMS: atom_id res chain seq x y z
N MET A 1 0.49 -6.02 -13.59
CA MET A 1 0.00 -6.52 -12.29
C MET A 1 -0.01 -5.38 -11.29
N HIS A 2 -0.99 -5.35 -10.39
CA HIS A 2 -1.06 -4.42 -9.26
C HIS A 2 -1.35 -5.23 -7.99
N PRO A 3 -0.79 -4.89 -6.82
CA PRO A 3 -0.92 -5.72 -5.62
C PRO A 3 -2.34 -5.77 -5.04
N ARG A 4 -3.16 -4.74 -5.28
CA ARG A 4 -4.52 -4.59 -4.73
C ARG A 4 -5.60 -4.56 -5.82
N GLU A 5 -5.52 -3.57 -6.71
CA GLU A 5 -6.43 -3.42 -7.86
C GLU A 5 -6.29 -4.45 -8.98
N PHE A 6 -7.39 -4.67 -9.72
CA PHE A 6 -7.41 -5.44 -10.95
C PHE A 6 -7.06 -4.55 -12.15
N LEU A 7 -5.88 -4.74 -12.74
CA LEU A 7 -5.43 -4.07 -13.96
C LEU A 7 -5.35 -5.03 -15.17
N GLY A 8 -6.27 -6.00 -15.26
CA GLY A 8 -6.33 -6.91 -16.42
C GLY A 8 -6.69 -6.19 -17.73
N CYS A 9 -7.50 -5.14 -17.64
CA CYS A 9 -7.90 -4.29 -18.76
C CYS A 9 -7.13 -2.96 -18.73
N HIS A 10 -5.80 -3.01 -18.71
CA HIS A 10 -4.98 -1.81 -18.59
C HIS A 10 -5.17 -0.88 -19.81
N TYR A 11 -5.37 0.43 -19.56
CA TYR A 11 -5.71 1.40 -20.60
C TYR A 11 -4.62 1.61 -21.67
N LEU A 12 -3.36 1.23 -21.39
CA LEU A 12 -2.29 1.22 -22.39
C LEU A 12 -2.32 0.01 -23.34
N VAL A 13 -3.11 -1.04 -23.06
CA VAL A 13 -3.13 -2.27 -23.87
C VAL A 13 -3.42 -1.97 -25.34
N PRO A 14 -4.47 -1.21 -25.72
CA PRO A 14 -4.76 -0.95 -27.14
C PRO A 14 -3.59 -0.28 -27.87
N ALA A 15 -3.06 0.81 -27.30
CA ALA A 15 -1.98 1.57 -27.91
C ALA A 15 -0.67 0.76 -28.07
N LEU A 16 -0.37 -0.12 -27.12
CA LEU A 16 0.82 -0.99 -27.20
C LEU A 16 0.66 -2.08 -28.27
N VAL A 17 -0.53 -2.67 -28.36
CA VAL A 17 -0.82 -3.67 -29.40
C VAL A 17 -0.81 -3.04 -30.78
N ASP A 18 -1.40 -1.84 -30.94
CA ASP A 18 -1.36 -1.07 -32.19
C ASP A 18 0.08 -0.70 -32.61
N ALA A 19 0.97 -0.52 -31.63
CA ALA A 19 2.40 -0.31 -31.85
C ALA A 19 3.19 -1.61 -32.13
N GLY A 20 2.52 -2.77 -32.24
CA GLY A 20 3.14 -4.06 -32.53
C GLY A 20 3.78 -4.74 -31.31
N VAL A 21 3.44 -4.33 -30.09
CA VAL A 21 3.95 -4.93 -28.85
C VAL A 21 2.95 -5.96 -28.32
N ALA A 22 3.43 -7.18 -28.04
CA ALA A 22 2.65 -8.18 -27.31
C ALA A 22 2.48 -7.76 -25.84
N VAL A 23 1.24 -7.76 -25.33
CA VAL A 23 0.93 -7.34 -23.96
C VAL A 23 0.44 -8.53 -23.14
N TRP A 24 1.10 -8.73 -21.99
CA TRP A 24 0.67 -9.71 -20.98
C TRP A 24 0.12 -8.97 -19.76
N ALA A 25 -1.14 -9.25 -19.43
CA ALA A 25 -1.79 -8.74 -18.23
C ALA A 25 -2.04 -9.90 -17.25
N GLN A 26 -1.67 -9.68 -15.98
CA GLN A 26 -1.90 -10.65 -14.91
C GLN A 26 -2.31 -9.95 -13.62
N GLY A 27 -3.12 -10.65 -12.83
CA GLY A 27 -3.45 -10.28 -11.45
C GLY A 27 -2.53 -10.97 -10.45
N ALA A 28 -2.42 -10.40 -9.25
CA ALA A 28 -1.87 -11.10 -8.10
C ALA A 28 -2.89 -12.11 -7.57
N ARG A 29 -2.46 -13.15 -6.85
CA ARG A 29 -3.37 -14.11 -6.22
C ARG A 29 -4.32 -13.50 -5.19
N SER A 30 -3.99 -12.32 -4.69
CA SER A 30 -4.73 -11.56 -3.67
C SER A 30 -5.43 -10.32 -4.24
N VAL A 31 -5.65 -10.24 -5.56
CA VAL A 31 -6.38 -9.11 -6.17
C VAL A 31 -7.73 -8.89 -5.49
N GLY A 32 -8.02 -7.65 -5.11
CA GLY A 32 -9.22 -7.27 -4.35
C GLY A 32 -9.27 -7.81 -2.91
N ASN A 33 -8.21 -8.45 -2.41
CA ASN A 33 -8.17 -9.03 -1.06
C ASN A 33 -6.95 -8.55 -0.28
N ASP A 34 -7.06 -7.32 0.20
CA ASP A 34 -6.05 -6.63 1.01
C ASP A 34 -5.69 -7.38 2.30
N LEU A 35 -6.64 -8.10 2.90
CA LEU A 35 -6.44 -8.89 4.12
C LEU A 35 -5.51 -10.09 3.95
N ARG A 36 -5.24 -10.49 2.70
CA ARG A 36 -4.35 -11.62 2.37
C ARG A 36 -3.14 -11.23 1.53
N LEU A 37 -2.96 -9.93 1.28
CA LEU A 37 -1.84 -9.43 0.49
C LEU A 37 -0.56 -9.44 1.34
N GLU A 38 0.41 -10.23 0.90
CA GLU A 38 1.80 -10.17 1.36
C GLU A 38 2.67 -9.86 0.14
N HIS A 39 3.52 -8.83 0.23
CA HIS A 39 4.30 -8.37 -0.92
C HIS A 39 5.32 -9.42 -1.37
N GLU A 40 5.93 -10.11 -0.41
CA GLU A 40 6.84 -11.25 -0.59
C GLU A 40 6.17 -12.36 -1.41
N GLN A 41 4.88 -12.60 -1.18
CA GLN A 41 4.13 -13.58 -1.97
C GLN A 41 3.73 -13.02 -3.33
N ALA A 42 3.30 -11.76 -3.41
CA ALA A 42 2.89 -11.14 -4.66
C ALA A 42 4.02 -11.10 -5.69
N ILE A 43 5.29 -10.92 -5.27
CA ILE A 43 6.42 -10.98 -6.22
C ILE A 43 6.70 -12.39 -6.76
N THR A 44 6.24 -13.45 -6.09
CA THR A 44 6.27 -14.81 -6.66
C THR A 44 5.25 -14.98 -7.79
N ASP A 45 4.13 -14.24 -7.75
CA ASP A 45 3.17 -14.20 -8.86
C ASP A 45 3.75 -13.43 -10.06
N VAL A 46 4.56 -12.38 -9.81
CA VAL A 46 5.35 -11.73 -10.87
C VAL A 46 6.30 -12.75 -11.51
N ALA A 47 7.06 -13.48 -10.70
CA ALA A 47 7.98 -14.51 -11.19
C ALA A 47 7.29 -15.55 -12.08
N ALA A 48 6.13 -16.08 -11.64
CA ALA A 48 5.37 -17.06 -12.41
C ALA A 48 4.99 -16.55 -13.80
N GLY A 49 4.56 -15.30 -13.90
CA GLY A 49 4.28 -14.65 -15.18
C GLY A 49 5.50 -14.54 -16.08
N LEU A 50 6.64 -14.12 -15.53
CA LEU A 50 7.87 -13.96 -16.30
C LEU A 50 8.44 -15.30 -16.74
N VAL A 51 8.33 -16.36 -15.93
CA VAL A 51 8.69 -17.72 -16.32
C VAL A 51 7.81 -18.17 -17.48
N HIS A 52 6.49 -18.00 -17.38
CA HIS A 52 5.57 -18.35 -18.45
C HIS A 52 5.90 -17.64 -19.77
N LEU A 53 6.17 -16.32 -19.72
CA LEU A 53 6.57 -15.57 -20.91
C LEU A 53 7.90 -16.06 -21.49
N LYS A 54 8.86 -16.45 -20.65
CA LYS A 54 10.13 -17.02 -21.12
C LYS A 54 9.92 -18.37 -21.79
N ASP A 55 9.07 -19.23 -21.24
CA ASP A 55 8.73 -20.53 -21.82
C ASP A 55 8.01 -20.40 -23.17
N LEU A 56 7.26 -19.31 -23.37
CA LEU A 56 6.65 -18.95 -24.66
C LEU A 56 7.65 -18.34 -25.67
N GLY A 57 8.92 -18.16 -25.29
CA GLY A 57 9.97 -17.63 -26.17
C GLY A 57 10.12 -16.11 -26.17
N PHE A 58 9.54 -15.39 -25.20
CA PHE A 58 9.73 -13.94 -25.11
C PHE A 58 11.10 -13.58 -24.51
N ASP A 59 12.02 -13.13 -25.37
CA ASP A 59 13.38 -12.75 -24.96
C ASP A 59 13.46 -11.40 -24.25
N LYS A 60 12.62 -10.44 -24.63
CA LYS A 60 12.60 -9.08 -24.07
C LYS A 60 11.25 -8.80 -23.41
N ILE A 61 11.28 -8.70 -22.08
CA ILE A 61 10.12 -8.42 -21.23
C ILE A 61 10.36 -7.07 -20.55
N VAL A 62 9.47 -6.12 -20.80
CA VAL A 62 9.43 -4.81 -20.13
C VAL A 62 8.24 -4.78 -19.19
N LEU A 63 8.48 -4.43 -17.94
CA LEU A 63 7.42 -4.28 -16.93
C LEU A 63 6.77 -2.91 -17.06
N ILE A 64 5.45 -2.83 -16.84
CA ILE A 64 4.71 -1.57 -16.74
C ILE A 64 4.13 -1.49 -15.32
N GLY A 65 4.76 -0.69 -14.47
CA GLY A 65 4.25 -0.43 -13.12
C GLY A 65 3.40 0.80 -13.09
N ASN A 66 2.09 0.58 -13.03
CA ASN A 66 1.10 1.61 -12.78
C ASN A 66 0.80 1.71 -11.28
N SER A 67 0.88 2.89 -10.68
CA SER A 67 0.54 3.13 -9.26
C SER A 67 1.22 2.14 -8.30
N GLY A 68 0.48 1.36 -7.51
CA GLY A 68 1.01 0.33 -6.63
C GLY A 68 1.77 -0.80 -7.33
N GLY A 69 1.52 -1.00 -8.63
CA GLY A 69 2.31 -1.88 -9.48
C GLY A 69 3.77 -1.41 -9.61
N SER A 70 4.03 -0.09 -9.56
CA SER A 70 5.40 0.44 -9.57
C SER A 70 6.22 -0.07 -8.39
N GLY A 71 5.68 0.02 -7.17
CA GLY A 71 6.35 -0.46 -5.97
C GLY A 71 6.54 -1.97 -6.00
N LEU A 72 5.51 -2.72 -6.39
CA LEU A 72 5.56 -4.18 -6.49
C LEU A 72 6.63 -4.67 -7.47
N PHE A 73 6.67 -4.10 -8.68
CA PHE A 73 7.67 -4.49 -9.67
C PHE A 73 9.07 -3.99 -9.31
N THR A 74 9.21 -2.84 -8.63
CA THR A 74 10.51 -2.41 -8.12
C THR A 74 11.04 -3.40 -7.07
N TYR A 75 10.17 -3.89 -6.19
CA TYR A 75 10.54 -4.92 -5.23
C TYR A 75 10.92 -6.25 -5.91
N TYR A 76 10.17 -6.67 -6.94
CA TYR A 76 10.54 -7.82 -7.77
C TYR A 76 11.92 -7.64 -8.42
N LEU A 77 12.19 -6.48 -9.04
CA LEU A 77 13.46 -6.20 -9.69
C LEU A 77 14.62 -6.27 -8.70
N GLN A 78 14.44 -5.68 -7.51
CA GLN A 78 15.43 -5.75 -6.44
C GLN A 78 15.73 -7.20 -6.03
N GLN A 79 14.72 -8.05 -5.85
CA GLN A 79 14.92 -9.46 -5.46
C GLN A 79 15.47 -10.34 -6.61
N SER A 80 15.02 -10.12 -7.85
CA SER A 80 15.45 -10.89 -9.04
C SER A 80 16.90 -10.61 -9.47
N GLN A 81 17.46 -9.47 -9.05
CA GLN A 81 18.85 -9.12 -9.33
C GLN A 81 19.84 -9.77 -8.36
N LEU A 82 19.38 -10.15 -7.16
CA LEU A 82 20.18 -10.81 -6.14
C LEU A 82 20.42 -12.29 -6.46
N ALA A 83 21.54 -12.82 -5.99
CA ALA A 83 21.74 -14.27 -5.89
C ALA A 83 20.64 -14.87 -5.01
N PRO A 84 20.16 -16.10 -5.29
CA PRO A 84 19.07 -16.72 -4.53
C PRO A 84 19.23 -16.67 -3.01
N ALA A 85 20.42 -17.00 -2.50
CA ALA A 85 20.73 -16.99 -1.07
C ALA A 85 20.78 -15.59 -0.42
N ALA A 86 20.85 -14.52 -1.22
CA ALA A 86 20.88 -13.14 -0.75
C ALA A 86 19.50 -12.44 -0.79
N ARG A 87 18.46 -13.14 -1.26
CA ARG A 87 17.08 -12.64 -1.27
C ARG A 87 16.51 -12.55 0.14
N LEU A 88 15.47 -11.73 0.32
CA LEU A 88 14.82 -11.54 1.62
C LEU A 88 14.32 -12.90 2.14
N THR A 89 14.79 -13.34 3.30
CA THR A 89 14.50 -14.67 3.85
C THR A 89 13.31 -14.69 4.81
N ILE A 90 13.09 -13.59 5.54
CA ILE A 90 12.04 -13.43 6.54
C ILE A 90 11.22 -12.18 6.18
N SER A 91 9.90 -12.35 6.12
CA SER A 91 8.93 -11.26 5.92
C SER A 91 8.80 -10.39 7.17
N PRO A 92 8.22 -9.17 7.06
CA PRO A 92 7.94 -8.32 8.22
C PRO A 92 7.10 -9.00 9.32
N THR A 93 6.27 -9.99 8.97
CA THR A 93 5.48 -10.78 9.92
C THR A 93 6.27 -11.92 10.60
N GLY A 94 7.58 -12.00 10.35
CA GLY A 94 8.47 -13.01 10.93
C GLY A 94 8.39 -14.38 10.25
N ARG A 95 7.74 -14.49 9.09
CA ARG A 95 7.55 -15.76 8.37
C ARG A 95 8.60 -15.94 7.27
N PRO A 96 9.09 -17.18 7.02
CA PRO A 96 9.93 -17.47 5.87
C PRO A 96 9.24 -17.08 4.56
N THR A 97 9.96 -16.42 3.67
CA THR A 97 9.43 -15.95 2.37
C THR A 97 9.53 -17.02 1.28
N GLY A 98 10.52 -17.92 1.36
CA GLY A 98 10.85 -18.90 0.33
C GLY A 98 11.49 -18.33 -0.94
N LEU A 99 11.86 -17.04 -0.98
CA LEU A 99 12.34 -16.38 -2.21
C LEU A 99 13.65 -16.96 -2.78
N ALA A 100 14.46 -17.63 -1.96
CA ALA A 100 15.67 -18.31 -2.41
C ALA A 100 15.35 -19.46 -3.39
N ASP A 101 14.19 -20.10 -3.25
CA ASP A 101 13.81 -21.26 -4.06
C ASP A 101 12.99 -20.87 -5.31
N VAL A 102 12.67 -19.59 -5.46
CA VAL A 102 11.84 -19.08 -6.57
C VAL A 102 12.72 -18.78 -7.78
N VAL A 103 12.35 -19.30 -8.94
CA VAL A 103 12.92 -18.86 -10.23
C VAL A 103 12.40 -17.46 -10.53
N MET A 104 13.28 -16.46 -10.57
CA MET A 104 12.90 -15.05 -10.78
C MET A 104 13.61 -14.49 -12.02
N PRO A 105 13.07 -14.68 -13.24
CA PRO A 105 13.70 -14.17 -14.46
C PRO A 105 13.86 -12.65 -14.42
N ARG A 106 14.99 -12.14 -14.92
CA ARG A 106 15.24 -10.70 -15.00
C ARG A 106 14.41 -10.09 -16.14
N ALA A 107 13.68 -9.02 -15.84
CA ALA A 107 13.09 -8.17 -16.86
C ALA A 107 14.17 -7.28 -17.51
N GLN A 108 13.93 -6.85 -18.74
CA GLN A 108 14.84 -6.03 -19.54
C GLN A 108 14.62 -4.52 -19.33
N GLY A 109 13.50 -4.14 -18.74
CA GLY A 109 13.19 -2.74 -18.44
C GLY A 109 11.93 -2.59 -17.60
N MET A 110 11.69 -1.36 -17.13
CA MET A 110 10.54 -0.97 -16.34
C MET A 110 10.08 0.42 -16.74
N VAL A 111 8.79 0.56 -17.03
CA VAL A 111 8.10 1.83 -17.23
C VAL A 111 7.31 2.16 -15.97
N TYR A 112 7.54 3.35 -15.43
CA TYR A 112 6.82 3.88 -14.27
C TYR A 112 5.68 4.77 -14.73
N LEU A 113 4.45 4.46 -14.30
CA LEU A 113 3.24 5.18 -14.67
C LEU A 113 2.48 5.56 -13.40
N ALA A 114 2.31 6.85 -13.17
CA ALA A 114 1.79 7.39 -11.89
C ALA A 114 2.41 6.71 -10.65
N PRO A 115 3.76 6.61 -10.56
CA PRO A 115 4.40 5.83 -9.51
C PRO A 115 4.25 6.51 -8.15
N HIS A 116 4.31 5.70 -7.10
CA HIS A 116 4.53 6.18 -5.74
C HIS A 116 5.72 5.44 -5.11
N PRO A 117 6.43 6.05 -4.14
CA PRO A 117 7.66 5.47 -3.56
C PRO A 117 7.45 4.15 -2.80
N GLY A 118 6.21 3.81 -2.48
CA GLY A 118 5.82 2.57 -1.83
C GLY A 118 4.53 2.77 -1.03
N GLN A 119 3.81 1.69 -0.74
CA GLN A 119 2.51 1.77 -0.08
C GLN A 119 2.61 2.44 1.30
N GLY A 120 3.60 2.06 2.13
CA GLY A 120 3.77 2.67 3.45
C GLY A 120 4.06 4.18 3.39
N ARG A 121 4.88 4.61 2.42
CA ARG A 121 5.19 6.05 2.26
C ARG A 121 4.02 6.84 1.71
N LEU A 122 3.23 6.25 0.80
CA LEU A 122 1.97 6.83 0.32
C LEU A 122 0.97 6.97 1.48
N LEU A 123 0.70 5.88 2.20
CA LEU A 123 -0.25 5.85 3.32
C LEU A 123 0.11 6.85 4.42
N LEU A 124 1.39 6.97 4.78
CA LEU A 124 1.85 7.99 5.72
C LEU A 124 1.53 9.43 5.26
N GLY A 125 1.55 9.68 3.95
CA GLY A 125 1.20 10.99 3.39
C GLY A 125 -0.31 11.25 3.36
N CYS A 126 -1.12 10.20 3.21
CA CYS A 126 -2.57 10.26 3.06
C CYS A 126 -3.35 10.04 4.37
N ILE A 127 -2.74 9.56 5.45
CA ILE A 127 -3.45 9.33 6.71
C ILE A 127 -3.84 10.66 7.35
N ASP A 128 -5.09 10.81 7.76
CA ASP A 128 -5.56 11.99 8.48
C ASP A 128 -5.17 11.90 9.97
N PRO A 129 -4.27 12.75 10.48
CA PRO A 129 -3.80 12.64 11.85
C PRO A 129 -4.79 13.13 12.89
N SER A 130 -5.90 13.76 12.49
CA SER A 130 -6.88 14.34 13.42
C SER A 130 -7.81 13.29 14.04
N VAL A 131 -7.77 12.03 13.60
CA VAL A 131 -8.46 10.92 14.27
C VAL A 131 -7.85 10.69 15.64
N THR A 132 -8.65 10.86 16.69
CA THR A 132 -8.19 10.72 18.09
C THR A 132 -8.49 9.34 18.67
N ASP A 133 -9.50 8.64 18.15
CA ASP A 133 -9.89 7.29 18.53
C ASP A 133 -10.04 6.40 17.28
N GLU A 134 -9.27 5.32 17.19
CA GLU A 134 -9.34 4.37 16.07
C GLU A 134 -10.63 3.52 16.08
N HIS A 135 -11.40 3.55 17.18
CA HIS A 135 -12.72 2.95 17.30
C HIS A 135 -13.87 3.91 16.95
N ASP A 136 -13.58 5.20 16.75
CA ASP A 136 -14.54 6.21 16.31
C ASP A 136 -14.00 6.97 15.10
N ALA A 137 -14.47 6.57 13.91
CA ALA A 137 -14.09 7.18 12.65
C ALA A 137 -14.44 8.67 12.54
N LEU A 138 -15.37 9.16 13.38
CA LEU A 138 -15.82 10.55 13.44
C LEU A 138 -15.11 11.36 14.51
N SER A 139 -14.18 10.76 15.26
CA SER A 139 -13.36 11.47 16.23
C SER A 139 -12.42 12.47 15.52
N VAL A 140 -12.31 13.68 16.07
CA VAL A 140 -11.54 14.78 15.49
C VAL A 140 -10.81 15.58 16.58
N ASP A 141 -9.51 15.81 16.38
CA ASP A 141 -8.74 16.89 17.01
C ASP A 141 -8.73 18.12 16.09
N GLU A 142 -9.56 19.10 16.44
CA GLU A 142 -9.72 20.37 15.71
C GLU A 142 -8.40 21.13 15.52
N SER A 143 -7.42 20.96 16.42
CA SER A 143 -6.13 21.65 16.33
C SER A 143 -5.24 21.13 15.19
N ILE A 144 -5.57 19.95 14.64
CA ILE A 144 -4.85 19.30 13.55
C ILE A 144 -5.74 18.87 12.38
N ASP A 145 -7.06 19.12 12.46
CA ASP A 145 -8.01 18.86 11.37
C ASP A 145 -7.68 19.72 10.14
N PRO A 146 -7.39 19.11 8.97
CA PRO A 146 -7.07 19.87 7.77
C PRO A 146 -8.30 20.56 7.17
N PHE A 147 -9.51 20.23 7.60
CA PHE A 147 -10.77 20.83 7.16
C PHE A 147 -11.24 21.99 8.05
N ASN A 148 -10.52 22.30 9.12
CA ASN A 148 -10.83 23.43 9.99
C ASN A 148 -10.30 24.77 9.37
N PRO A 149 -11.15 25.80 9.15
CA PRO A 149 -10.71 27.08 8.61
C PRO A 149 -9.62 27.77 9.43
N ALA A 150 -9.58 27.55 10.75
CA ALA A 150 -8.53 28.10 11.63
C ALA A 150 -7.13 27.56 11.29
N ASN A 151 -7.06 26.39 10.62
CA ASN A 151 -5.82 25.79 10.17
C ASN A 151 -5.42 26.19 8.74
N GLY A 152 -6.28 26.92 8.02
CA GLY A 152 -6.04 27.36 6.64
C GLY A 152 -6.89 26.68 5.57
N PHE A 153 -7.91 25.91 5.98
CA PHE A 153 -8.86 25.31 5.05
C PHE A 153 -9.72 26.37 4.34
N ASN A 154 -9.95 26.18 3.05
CA ASN A 154 -10.94 26.88 2.27
C ASN A 154 -11.86 25.85 1.57
N PRO A 155 -13.19 26.00 1.66
CA PRO A 155 -14.13 25.09 0.98
C PRO A 155 -14.02 25.14 -0.56
N ASP A 156 -13.51 26.22 -1.14
CA ASP A 156 -13.28 26.31 -2.58
C ASP A 156 -12.12 25.37 -2.99
N PRO A 157 -12.33 24.42 -3.91
CA PRO A 157 -11.34 23.41 -4.24
C PRO A 157 -9.98 24.00 -4.64
N GLY A 158 -8.90 23.54 -3.97
CA GLY A 158 -7.53 23.97 -4.23
C GLY A 158 -7.17 25.35 -3.67
N GLN A 159 -8.10 26.03 -2.98
CA GLN A 159 -7.88 27.36 -2.42
C GLN A 159 -7.39 27.35 -0.96
N SER A 160 -7.32 26.18 -0.31
CA SER A 160 -6.74 26.09 1.04
C SER A 160 -5.29 26.54 1.03
N ARG A 161 -4.86 27.22 2.10
CA ARG A 161 -3.48 27.68 2.28
C ARG A 161 -3.05 27.42 3.70
N TYR A 162 -2.21 26.41 3.89
CA TYR A 162 -1.76 26.01 5.22
C TYR A 162 -0.49 26.76 5.63
N ALA A 163 -0.47 27.28 6.86
CA ALA A 163 0.74 27.89 7.39
C ALA A 163 1.88 26.84 7.53
N PRO A 164 3.15 27.20 7.29
CA PRO A 164 4.27 26.27 7.44
C PRO A 164 4.34 25.58 8.81
N SER A 165 3.95 26.28 9.87
CA SER A 165 3.87 25.73 11.23
C SER A 165 2.78 24.67 11.38
N PHE A 166 1.62 24.85 10.75
CA PHE A 166 0.56 23.84 10.71
C PHE A 166 1.02 22.60 9.94
N ILE A 167 1.61 22.77 8.75
CA ILE A 167 2.12 21.67 7.93
C ILE A 167 3.13 20.83 8.73
N ALA A 168 4.07 21.47 9.43
CA ALA A 168 5.05 20.77 10.26
C ALA A 168 4.38 19.93 11.37
N ARG A 169 3.42 20.51 12.12
CA ARG A 169 2.66 19.78 13.13
C ARG A 169 1.84 18.64 12.52
N TYR A 170 1.21 18.87 11.37
CA TYR A 170 0.38 17.90 10.67
C TYR A 170 1.19 16.67 10.27
N ARG A 171 2.34 16.87 9.63
CA ARG A 171 3.23 15.77 9.22
C ARG A 171 3.80 15.01 10.42
N GLN A 172 4.10 15.69 11.53
CA GLN A 172 4.49 15.03 12.78
C GLN A 172 3.36 14.18 13.36
N ALA A 173 2.13 14.70 13.36
CA ALA A 173 0.97 13.98 13.85
C ALA A 173 0.62 12.77 12.96
N GLN A 174 0.82 12.85 11.64
CA GLN A 174 0.70 11.70 10.72
C GLN A 174 1.66 10.59 11.11
N LEU A 175 2.94 10.94 11.31
CA LEU A 175 3.96 9.99 11.74
C LEU A 175 3.59 9.36 13.09
N ALA A 176 3.15 10.16 14.06
CA ALA A 176 2.76 9.67 15.38
C ALA A 176 1.57 8.70 15.31
N ARG A 177 0.57 8.97 14.44
CA ARG A 177 -0.56 8.06 14.23
C ARG A 177 -0.13 6.74 13.61
N VAL A 178 0.70 6.79 12.56
CA VAL A 178 1.26 5.57 11.94
C VAL A 178 2.08 4.76 12.95
N GLN A 179 2.89 5.41 13.79
CA GLN A 179 3.67 4.71 14.83
C GLN A 179 2.77 3.98 15.84
N ARG A 180 1.63 4.56 16.24
CA ARG A 180 0.65 3.89 17.12
C ARG A 180 0.02 2.68 16.43
N LEU A 181 -0.37 2.81 15.16
CA LEU A 181 -0.93 1.71 14.37
C LEU A 181 0.09 0.57 14.15
N ASP A 182 1.35 0.92 13.86
CA ASP A 182 2.45 -0.04 13.75
C ASP A 182 2.73 -0.76 15.08
N ALA A 183 2.68 -0.05 16.20
CA ALA A 183 2.81 -0.66 17.53
C ALA A 183 1.70 -1.66 17.79
N LEU A 184 0.44 -1.30 17.51
CA LEU A 184 -0.71 -2.21 17.61
C LEU A 184 -0.52 -3.45 16.72
N ALA A 185 -0.10 -3.28 15.47
CA ALA A 185 0.16 -4.41 14.57
C ALA A 185 1.23 -5.35 15.14
N ARG A 186 2.35 -4.80 15.64
CA ARG A 186 3.43 -5.59 16.26
C ARG A 186 2.96 -6.33 17.51
N GLU A 187 2.14 -5.71 18.35
CA GLU A 187 1.55 -6.35 19.54
C GLU A 187 0.66 -7.52 19.14
N LEU A 188 -0.22 -7.34 18.14
CA LEU A 188 -1.09 -8.40 17.64
C LEU A 188 -0.29 -9.58 17.04
N LEU A 189 0.79 -9.29 16.30
CA LEU A 189 1.71 -10.31 15.79
C LEU A 189 2.41 -11.06 16.93
N ALA A 190 2.90 -10.34 17.94
CA ALA A 190 3.59 -10.93 19.09
C ALA A 190 2.67 -11.86 19.89
N LEU A 191 1.41 -11.46 20.14
CA LEU A 191 0.41 -12.30 20.81
C LEU A 191 0.15 -13.60 20.05
N ARG A 192 0.02 -13.52 18.73
CA ARG A 192 -0.19 -14.70 17.87
C ARG A 192 1.04 -15.61 17.85
N GLN A 193 2.23 -15.02 17.80
CA GLN A 193 3.48 -15.78 17.80
C GLN A 193 3.73 -16.47 19.14
N GLN A 194 3.42 -15.81 20.26
CA GLN A 194 3.48 -16.41 21.59
C GLN A 194 2.55 -17.62 21.67
N ALA A 195 1.29 -17.48 21.26
CA ALA A 195 0.34 -18.60 21.26
C ALA A 195 0.82 -19.79 20.41
N ARG A 196 1.51 -19.55 19.29
CA ARG A 196 2.14 -20.62 18.50
C ARG A 196 3.30 -21.29 19.23
N ASN A 197 4.10 -20.53 19.96
CA ASN A 197 5.21 -21.05 20.75
C ASN A 197 4.70 -21.91 21.91
N ASP A 198 3.64 -21.47 22.60
CA ASP A 198 3.01 -22.22 23.69
C ASP A 198 2.49 -23.58 23.20
N ILE A 199 1.85 -23.62 22.03
CA ILE A 199 1.42 -24.88 21.40
C ILE A 199 2.61 -25.81 21.10
N LYS A 200 3.70 -25.26 20.55
CA LYS A 200 4.92 -26.03 20.30
C LYS A 200 5.56 -26.56 21.59
N ALA A 201 5.41 -25.83 22.70
CA ALA A 201 5.87 -26.23 24.02
C ALA A 201 4.92 -27.24 24.72
N GLY A 202 3.79 -27.59 24.10
CA GLY A 202 2.87 -28.63 24.59
C GLY A 202 1.51 -28.12 25.08
N ASP A 203 1.21 -26.82 24.98
CA ASP A 203 -0.13 -26.31 25.30
C ASP A 203 -1.15 -26.79 24.26
N THR A 204 -2.06 -27.66 24.70
CA THR A 204 -3.14 -28.22 23.87
C THR A 204 -4.49 -27.52 24.09
N SER A 205 -4.51 -26.47 24.91
CA SER A 205 -5.73 -25.75 25.27
C SER A 205 -6.44 -25.17 24.04
N ARG A 206 -7.78 -25.20 24.08
CA ARG A 206 -8.61 -24.56 23.04
C ARG A 206 -8.27 -23.08 22.91
N ALA A 207 -7.97 -22.40 24.03
CA ALA A 207 -7.64 -20.98 24.05
C ALA A 207 -6.36 -20.66 23.26
N ALA A 208 -5.25 -21.39 23.48
CA ALA A 208 -4.01 -21.20 22.75
C ALA A 208 -4.19 -21.46 21.24
N ARG A 209 -4.93 -22.53 20.89
CA ARG A 209 -5.28 -22.86 19.51
C ARG A 209 -6.08 -21.76 18.81
N LEU A 210 -7.09 -21.19 19.49
CA LEU A 210 -7.87 -20.08 18.94
C LEU A 210 -7.01 -18.82 18.76
N ARG A 211 -6.18 -18.45 19.74
CA ARG A 211 -5.28 -17.29 19.64
C ARG A 211 -4.26 -17.43 18.52
N ALA A 212 -3.66 -18.61 18.34
CA ALA A 212 -2.70 -18.86 17.26
C ALA A 212 -3.35 -18.84 15.87
N ALA A 213 -4.60 -19.29 15.77
CA ALA A 213 -5.36 -19.35 14.52
C ALA A 213 -5.96 -17.99 14.11
N HIS A 214 -6.44 -17.21 15.08
CA HIS A 214 -7.09 -15.93 14.84
C HIS A 214 -6.15 -14.96 14.11
N THR A 215 -6.67 -14.29 13.08
CA THR A 215 -6.00 -13.19 12.39
C THR A 215 -6.85 -11.95 12.64
N PRO A 216 -6.38 -11.01 13.47
CA PRO A 216 -7.12 -9.79 13.74
C PRO A 216 -7.13 -8.90 12.49
N ILE A 217 -8.12 -8.03 12.41
CA ILE A 217 -8.25 -7.02 11.36
C ILE A 217 -8.06 -5.65 12.02
N ILE A 218 -7.16 -4.86 11.46
CA ILE A 218 -6.95 -3.45 11.78
C ILE A 218 -7.76 -2.65 10.77
N THR A 219 -8.66 -1.81 11.28
CA THR A 219 -9.40 -0.85 10.44
C THR A 219 -8.71 0.51 10.55
N VAL A 220 -8.27 1.06 9.42
CA VAL A 220 -7.57 2.36 9.37
C VAL A 220 -8.51 3.40 8.77
N TRP A 221 -8.90 4.38 9.58
CA TRP A 221 -9.85 5.41 9.15
C TRP A 221 -9.18 6.61 8.50
N ARG A 222 -9.85 7.23 7.52
CA ARG A 222 -9.49 8.53 6.91
C ARG A 222 -8.08 8.53 6.34
N THR A 223 -7.96 7.91 5.16
CA THR A 223 -6.68 7.70 4.46
C THR A 223 -6.61 8.45 3.13
N ASP A 224 -7.25 9.63 3.07
CA ASP A 224 -7.16 10.58 1.96
C ASP A 224 -6.97 12.04 2.45
N GLY A 225 -6.28 12.20 3.58
CA GLY A 225 -5.96 13.49 4.22
C GLY A 225 -4.63 14.10 3.78
N ASP A 226 -4.19 13.95 2.53
CA ASP A 226 -2.96 14.63 2.10
C ASP A 226 -3.23 16.12 1.86
N LEU A 227 -2.55 17.01 2.61
CA LEU A 227 -2.68 18.47 2.45
C LEU A 227 -2.45 18.94 1.01
N ARG A 228 -1.67 18.22 0.20
CA ARG A 228 -1.41 18.55 -1.22
C ARG A 228 -2.64 18.41 -2.12
N CYS A 229 -3.68 17.71 -1.66
CA CYS A 229 -4.97 17.61 -2.33
C CYS A 229 -5.89 18.80 -2.02
N LEU A 230 -5.61 19.52 -0.93
CA LEU A 230 -6.36 20.70 -0.48
C LEU A 230 -5.67 22.02 -0.86
N ASP A 231 -4.34 22.06 -0.70
CA ASP A 231 -3.48 23.19 -1.02
C ASP A 231 -2.53 22.83 -2.18
N LEU A 232 -2.90 23.26 -3.38
CA LEU A 232 -2.14 22.97 -4.60
C LEU A 232 -0.78 23.70 -4.68
N SER A 233 -0.53 24.68 -3.79
CA SER A 233 0.76 25.37 -3.74
C SER A 233 1.87 24.51 -3.13
N LEU A 234 1.52 23.47 -2.37
CA LEU A 234 2.48 22.57 -1.70
C LEU A 234 3.19 21.61 -2.66
N ASP A 235 2.58 21.34 -3.82
CA ASP A 235 3.14 20.50 -4.86
C ASP A 235 2.59 20.95 -6.23
N PRO A 236 3.10 22.08 -6.76
CA PRO A 236 2.57 22.71 -7.95
C PRO A 236 2.66 21.79 -9.17
N SER A 237 1.53 21.60 -9.85
CA SER A 237 1.41 20.85 -11.10
C SER A 237 0.19 21.36 -11.87
N ASP A 238 -0.02 20.83 -13.09
CA ASP A 238 -1.18 21.11 -13.94
C ASP A 238 -2.44 20.34 -13.53
N ARG A 239 -2.40 19.57 -12.43
CA ARG A 239 -3.56 18.82 -11.95
C ARG A 239 -4.68 19.75 -11.49
N PRO A 240 -5.95 19.46 -11.84
CA PRO A 240 -7.07 20.17 -11.25
C PRO A 240 -7.27 19.74 -9.79
N ALA A 241 -7.82 20.64 -8.98
CA ALA A 241 -8.22 20.35 -7.61
C ALA A 241 -9.19 19.15 -7.56
N GLY A 242 -9.06 18.32 -6.52
CA GLY A 242 -9.88 17.11 -6.39
C GLY A 242 -9.46 15.95 -7.29
N SER A 243 -8.35 16.05 -8.01
CA SER A 243 -7.76 14.87 -8.64
C SER A 243 -7.21 13.94 -7.54
N ILE A 244 -7.64 12.67 -7.42
CA ILE A 244 -8.47 11.88 -8.35
C ILE A 244 -9.89 11.60 -7.86
N TRP A 245 -10.23 11.92 -6.62
CA TRP A 245 -11.45 11.42 -5.95
C TRP A 245 -12.63 12.40 -5.93
N GLY A 246 -12.48 13.54 -6.58
CA GLY A 246 -13.48 14.60 -6.64
C GLY A 246 -13.08 15.81 -5.81
N THR A 247 -13.78 16.91 -6.04
CA THR A 247 -13.50 18.21 -5.41
C THR A 247 -13.94 18.29 -3.95
N ASP A 248 -14.82 17.39 -3.51
CA ASP A 248 -15.23 17.26 -2.10
C ASP A 248 -14.27 16.32 -1.36
N MET A 249 -13.15 16.88 -0.93
CA MET A 249 -12.11 16.14 -0.22
C MET A 249 -12.56 15.69 1.18
N LEU A 250 -13.56 16.35 1.77
CA LEU A 250 -14.15 15.91 3.03
C LEU A 250 -14.92 14.61 2.79
N ALA A 251 -15.78 14.56 1.78
CA ALA A 251 -16.48 13.34 1.40
C ALA A 251 -15.51 12.23 0.98
N ALA A 252 -14.42 12.55 0.27
CA ALA A 252 -13.41 11.55 -0.12
C ALA A 252 -12.71 10.92 1.10
N ASN A 253 -12.30 11.75 2.07
CA ASN A 253 -11.57 11.29 3.24
C ASN A 253 -12.45 10.55 4.27
N TYR A 254 -13.70 10.97 4.45
CA TYR A 254 -14.66 10.29 5.34
C TYR A 254 -15.40 9.13 4.67
N GLY A 255 -15.43 9.10 3.34
CA GLY A 255 -16.18 8.13 2.56
C GLY A 255 -15.49 6.78 2.40
N ALA A 256 -15.97 6.02 1.42
CA ALA A 256 -15.48 4.67 1.09
C ALA A 256 -14.14 4.68 0.34
N VAL A 257 -13.73 5.84 -0.17
CA VAL A 257 -12.47 6.03 -0.88
C VAL A 257 -11.30 6.07 0.13
N GLY A 258 -10.10 5.77 -0.34
CA GLY A 258 -8.88 5.75 0.45
C GLY A 258 -8.13 4.43 0.33
N PHE A 259 -6.99 4.36 1.00
CA PHE A 259 -6.06 3.25 0.89
C PHE A 259 -5.96 2.49 2.22
N GLY A 260 -5.75 1.16 2.17
CA GLY A 260 -5.40 0.36 3.34
C GLY A 260 -6.47 0.31 4.45
N ARG A 261 -7.75 0.47 4.11
CA ARG A 261 -8.87 0.54 5.07
C ARG A 261 -8.94 -0.69 5.98
N LEU A 262 -8.81 -1.88 5.41
CA LEU A 262 -8.86 -3.15 6.12
C LEU A 262 -7.53 -3.88 5.91
N CYS A 263 -6.75 -4.00 6.98
CA CYS A 263 -5.44 -4.63 6.97
C CYS A 263 -5.38 -5.76 8.02
N SER A 264 -4.61 -6.80 7.75
CA SER A 264 -4.07 -7.65 8.83
C SER A 264 -2.80 -7.00 9.40
N PRO A 265 -2.40 -7.34 10.63
CA PRO A 265 -1.09 -6.97 11.17
C PRO A 265 0.08 -7.50 10.34
#